data_AF-A0A358MHM1-F1
#
_entry.id   AF-A0A358MHM1-F1
#
_cell.length_a   1.000
_cell.length_b   1.000
_cell.length_c   1.000
_cell.angle_alpha   90.00
_cell.angle_beta   90.00
_cell.angle_gamma   90.00
#
_symmetry.space_group_name_H-M   'P 1'
#
loop_
_entity.id
_entity.type
_entity.pdbx_description
1 polymer ?
#
loop_
_entity_poly.entity_id
_entity_poly.type
_entity_poly.pdbx_seq_one_letter_code
_entity_poly.pdbx_strand_id
1 'polypeptide(L)'
;TGKTAGFVLPMITLLGRGRARARMPRSLVLCPTRELAAQVAENFDTYTKHLKLTKALLIGGVSFKEQDQLIDRGVDVLIATPGRLLDHFERGKLLLTGVQIMVVDEADRMLDMGFIPDIERIFSLTPFTRQTLFFSATMATEIERITNTFLSNPERIEVARQATTSETIEQGVVFFEASRRDREASEKRALLRALIDSEGEACKNAIIFCNRKSDVDIVAKSLQKYGYDAAPIHGDLDQSQRMRTLDGFREGTLRFLIASDVAARGLDIPAVSHVFNYDVPSHAEDYVHRIGRTGRAGRKGKALTLWTPRDQKYFDAIEKLVQKEVPRIALPEGLAAKIGESSTSVSRSSSSRAPSGSSSSGSSRSSSRSRSRSSERGPRDQSVQEVVAAQDTVVEAPVAAAEAPVKSDDTRAPRGAKSKPDQRNEPRNSENRSENRHTENRSHDRNDRNDRSRDRHDKVVGLGDHLPDFIALSFEQRRAG
;
A
#
# COMPACT_ATOMS: atom_id res chain seq x y z
N THR A 1 9.68 11.61 12.29
CA THR A 1 9.15 10.55 13.18
C THR A 1 10.14 9.43 13.39
N GLY A 2 10.74 8.85 12.35
CA GLY A 2 11.81 7.85 12.51
C GLY A 2 11.35 6.41 12.77
N LYS A 3 10.08 6.09 12.46
CA LYS A 3 9.48 4.75 12.62
C LYS A 3 10.42 3.60 12.25
N THR A 4 11.04 3.69 11.07
CA THR A 4 11.94 2.67 10.51
C THR A 4 13.14 2.38 11.42
N ALA A 5 13.80 3.40 11.96
CA ALA A 5 14.88 3.19 12.93
C ALA A 5 14.33 2.55 14.23
N GLY A 6 13.15 2.96 14.67
CA GLY A 6 12.47 2.46 15.86
C GLY A 6 12.19 0.94 15.83
N PHE A 7 11.91 0.34 14.66
CA PHE A 7 11.76 -1.11 14.54
C PHE A 7 13.01 -1.85 14.00
N VAL A 8 13.82 -1.21 13.14
CA VAL A 8 15.02 -1.86 12.59
C VAL A 8 16.14 -1.98 13.61
N LEU A 9 16.37 -1.01 14.51
CA LEU A 9 17.47 -1.09 15.48
C LEU A 9 17.26 -2.20 16.54
N PRO A 10 16.07 -2.42 17.13
CA PRO A 10 15.80 -3.60 17.96
C PRO A 10 15.91 -4.91 17.18
N MET A 11 15.39 -4.95 15.94
CA MET A 11 15.48 -6.12 15.07
C MET A 11 16.93 -6.51 14.78
N ILE A 12 17.79 -5.56 14.42
CA ILE A 12 19.23 -5.77 14.22
C ILE A 12 19.86 -6.37 15.48
N THR A 13 19.53 -5.82 16.65
CA THR A 13 20.09 -6.25 17.95
C THR A 13 19.71 -7.71 18.28
N LEU A 14 18.46 -8.09 18.01
CA LEU A 14 17.96 -9.46 18.19
C LEU A 14 18.57 -10.44 17.16
N LEU A 15 18.70 -10.01 15.90
CA LEU A 15 19.21 -10.85 14.81
C LEU A 15 20.72 -11.04 14.83
N GLY A 16 21.49 -10.12 15.43
CA GLY A 16 22.96 -10.19 15.54
C GLY A 16 23.51 -11.43 16.25
N ARG A 17 22.66 -12.23 16.91
CA ARG A 17 22.95 -13.58 17.39
C ARG A 17 22.24 -14.60 16.49
N GLY A 18 22.99 -15.56 15.93
CA GLY A 18 22.48 -16.61 15.05
C GLY A 18 22.89 -16.43 13.58
N ARG A 19 22.22 -17.17 12.68
CA ARG A 19 22.34 -17.06 11.21
C ARG A 19 21.01 -17.41 10.56
N ALA A 20 20.71 -16.80 9.42
CA ALA A 20 19.62 -17.23 8.54
C ALA A 20 19.72 -18.70 8.11
N ARG A 21 18.58 -19.28 7.74
CA ARG A 21 18.48 -20.59 7.07
C ARG A 21 17.83 -20.39 5.70
N ALA A 22 18.22 -21.21 4.72
CA ALA A 22 17.57 -21.22 3.40
C ALA A 22 16.05 -21.32 3.54
N ARG A 23 15.31 -20.44 2.83
CA ARG A 23 13.84 -20.38 2.83
C ARG A 23 13.15 -20.11 4.17
N MET A 24 13.90 -19.80 5.24
CA MET A 24 13.35 -19.64 6.60
C MET A 24 13.86 -18.32 7.22
N PRO A 25 13.15 -17.19 6.97
CA PRO A 25 13.53 -15.88 7.51
C PRO A 25 13.35 -15.81 9.02
N ARG A 26 14.13 -14.93 9.66
CA ARG A 26 14.10 -14.72 11.12
C ARG A 26 13.31 -13.49 11.54
N SER A 27 13.12 -12.53 10.64
CA SER A 27 12.15 -11.45 10.81
C SER A 27 11.33 -11.21 9.55
N LEU A 28 10.18 -10.57 9.75
CA LEU A 28 9.28 -10.16 8.69
C LEU A 28 8.86 -8.70 8.89
N VAL A 29 8.94 -7.88 7.85
CA VAL A 29 8.36 -6.53 7.78
C VAL A 29 7.33 -6.51 6.66
N LEU A 30 6.08 -6.22 7.02
CA LEU A 30 5.00 -5.96 6.08
C LEU A 30 4.87 -4.44 5.83
N CYS A 31 4.77 -4.06 4.55
CA CYS A 31 4.48 -2.70 4.12
C CYS A 31 3.33 -2.70 3.09
N PRO A 32 2.41 -1.72 3.10
CA PRO A 32 1.30 -1.64 2.13
C PRO A 32 1.77 -1.49 0.67
N THR A 33 2.87 -0.78 0.44
CA THR A 33 3.33 -0.42 -0.92
C THR A 33 4.72 -0.98 -1.22
N ARG A 34 4.97 -1.21 -2.51
CA ARG A 34 6.25 -1.72 -3.03
C ARG A 34 7.39 -0.73 -2.76
N GLU A 35 7.07 0.55 -2.72
CA GLU A 35 8.01 1.65 -2.52
C GLU A 35 8.38 1.84 -1.05
N LEU A 36 7.40 1.74 -0.12
CA LEU A 36 7.71 1.77 1.31
C LEU A 36 8.55 0.55 1.69
N ALA A 37 8.25 -0.63 1.13
CA ALA A 37 9.08 -1.82 1.28
C ALA A 37 10.52 -1.58 0.77
N ALA A 38 10.69 -0.90 -0.37
CA ALA A 38 12.01 -0.53 -0.89
C ALA A 38 12.73 0.50 0.01
N GLN A 39 12.04 1.53 0.50
CA GLN A 39 12.59 2.53 1.43
C GLN A 39 13.02 1.90 2.76
N VAL A 40 12.24 0.96 3.31
CA VAL A 40 12.63 0.21 4.52
C VAL A 40 13.88 -0.65 4.24
N ALA A 41 13.98 -1.23 3.04
CA ALA A 41 15.15 -2.01 2.62
C ALA A 41 16.41 -1.14 2.45
N GLU A 42 16.30 0.07 1.92
CA GLU A 42 17.40 1.05 1.78
C GLU A 42 17.89 1.57 3.14
N ASN A 43 16.95 1.89 4.04
CA ASN A 43 17.26 2.22 5.44
C ASN A 43 17.94 1.04 6.17
N PHE A 44 17.49 -0.19 5.92
CA PHE A 44 18.10 -1.39 6.50
C PHE A 44 19.58 -1.55 6.09
N ASP A 45 19.92 -1.35 4.82
CA ASP A 45 21.32 -1.43 4.37
C ASP A 45 22.17 -0.33 5.02
N THR A 46 21.60 0.87 5.14
CA THR A 46 22.23 2.02 5.81
C THR A 46 22.54 1.70 7.28
N TYR A 47 21.59 1.10 8.02
CA TYR A 47 21.77 0.74 9.43
C TYR A 47 22.59 -0.55 9.64
N THR A 48 22.68 -1.45 8.65
CA THR A 48 23.45 -2.71 8.73
C THR A 48 24.79 -2.68 8.02
N LYS A 49 25.24 -1.54 7.50
CA LYS A 49 26.52 -1.35 6.77
C LYS A 49 27.76 -2.02 7.38
N HIS A 50 27.81 -2.17 8.71
CA HIS A 50 28.92 -2.77 9.44
C HIS A 50 28.61 -4.15 10.07
N LEU A 51 27.49 -4.78 9.68
CA LEU A 51 26.97 -6.02 10.23
C LEU A 51 26.74 -7.07 9.14
N LYS A 52 26.91 -8.35 9.49
CA LYS A 52 26.73 -9.48 8.55
C LYS A 52 25.28 -10.00 8.58
N LEU A 53 24.31 -9.10 8.42
CA LEU A 53 22.89 -9.43 8.30
C LEU A 53 22.45 -9.40 6.84
N THR A 54 21.48 -10.25 6.51
CA THR A 54 21.02 -10.44 5.12
C THR A 54 19.53 -10.12 4.98
N LYS A 55 19.12 -9.56 3.84
CA LYS A 55 17.71 -9.22 3.54
C LYS A 55 17.22 -9.79 2.20
N ALA A 56 15.92 -9.94 2.05
CA ALA A 56 15.23 -10.00 0.75
C ALA A 56 14.03 -9.05 0.71
N LEU A 57 13.71 -8.57 -0.50
CA LEU A 57 12.59 -7.66 -0.78
C LEU A 57 11.55 -8.35 -1.69
N LEU A 58 10.42 -8.76 -1.11
CA LEU A 58 9.34 -9.45 -1.80
C LEU A 58 8.21 -8.49 -2.15
N ILE A 59 8.43 -7.77 -3.24
CA ILE A 59 7.44 -6.90 -3.88
C ILE A 59 6.93 -7.53 -5.18
N GLY A 60 5.70 -7.19 -5.59
CA GLY A 60 5.19 -7.54 -6.92
C GLY A 60 6.08 -6.96 -8.05
N GLY A 61 5.74 -7.22 -9.31
CA GLY A 61 6.36 -6.60 -10.49
C GLY A 61 7.90 -6.61 -10.53
N VAL A 62 8.51 -7.66 -9.96
CA VAL A 62 9.94 -8.02 -9.99
C VAL A 62 9.99 -9.53 -10.24
N SER A 63 11.07 -10.03 -10.82
CA SER A 63 11.17 -11.45 -11.18
C SER A 63 11.05 -12.36 -9.96
N PHE A 64 10.22 -13.40 -10.05
CA PHE A 64 10.20 -14.46 -9.03
C PHE A 64 11.58 -15.11 -8.91
N LYS A 65 12.30 -15.32 -10.01
CA LYS A 65 13.60 -16.00 -10.04
C LYS A 65 14.67 -15.25 -9.23
N GLU A 66 14.68 -13.93 -9.27
CA GLU A 66 15.61 -13.09 -8.49
C GLU A 66 15.29 -13.16 -7.00
N GLN A 67 14.01 -13.08 -6.64
CA GLN A 67 13.55 -13.21 -5.26
C GLN A 67 13.80 -14.61 -4.70
N ASP A 68 13.51 -15.67 -5.46
CA ASP A 68 13.82 -17.06 -5.13
C ASP A 68 15.31 -17.22 -4.79
N GLN A 69 16.20 -16.71 -5.65
CA GLN A 69 17.66 -16.79 -5.48
C GLN A 69 18.20 -16.05 -4.25
N LEU A 70 17.48 -15.06 -3.73
CA LEU A 70 17.81 -14.42 -2.44
C LEU A 70 17.34 -15.29 -1.28
N ILE A 71 16.07 -15.75 -1.32
CA ILE A 71 15.47 -16.60 -0.28
C ILE A 71 16.23 -17.94 -0.13
N ASP A 72 16.70 -18.53 -1.23
CA ASP A 72 17.46 -19.80 -1.25
C ASP A 72 18.82 -19.70 -0.52
N ARG A 73 19.46 -18.53 -0.52
CA ARG A 73 20.72 -18.31 0.23
C ARG A 73 20.51 -18.25 1.74
N GLY A 74 19.25 -18.10 2.17
CA GLY A 74 18.86 -17.70 3.51
C GLY A 74 18.95 -16.19 3.68
N VAL A 75 17.94 -15.61 4.31
CA VAL A 75 17.90 -14.19 4.69
C VAL A 75 17.50 -14.04 6.14
N ASP A 76 18.12 -13.13 6.88
CA ASP A 76 17.73 -12.83 8.26
C ASP A 76 16.43 -12.03 8.27
N VAL A 77 16.32 -11.03 7.39
CA VAL A 77 15.19 -10.10 7.28
C VAL A 77 14.43 -10.27 5.99
N LEU A 78 13.10 -10.43 6.07
CA LEU A 78 12.22 -10.40 4.92
C LEU A 78 11.36 -9.13 4.93
N ILE A 79 11.40 -8.34 3.86
CA ILE A 79 10.60 -7.12 3.71
C ILE A 79 9.64 -7.34 2.55
N ALA A 80 8.34 -7.21 2.75
CA ALA A 80 7.33 -7.68 1.78
C ALA A 80 6.05 -6.85 1.73
N THR A 81 5.40 -6.87 0.56
CA THR A 81 3.98 -6.50 0.41
C THR A 81 3.10 -7.74 0.62
N PRO A 82 1.96 -7.67 1.36
CA PRO A 82 1.19 -8.85 1.83
C PRO A 82 0.91 -9.92 0.77
N GLY A 83 0.18 -9.61 -0.32
CA GLY A 83 -0.13 -10.59 -1.36
C GLY A 83 1.10 -11.25 -2.01
N ARG A 84 2.23 -10.53 -2.15
CA ARG A 84 3.47 -11.12 -2.69
C ARG A 84 4.17 -12.05 -1.70
N LEU A 85 3.97 -11.86 -0.40
CA LEU A 85 4.44 -12.82 0.60
C LEU A 85 3.66 -14.12 0.50
N LEU A 86 2.33 -14.01 0.34
CA LEU A 86 1.44 -15.15 0.17
C LEU A 86 1.73 -15.90 -1.14
N ASP A 87 1.92 -15.21 -2.27
CA ASP A 87 2.42 -15.78 -3.55
C ASP A 87 3.62 -16.73 -3.35
N HIS A 88 4.60 -16.31 -2.54
CA HIS A 88 5.83 -17.07 -2.27
C HIS A 88 5.59 -18.22 -1.29
N PHE A 89 4.74 -18.03 -0.29
CA PHE A 89 4.36 -19.07 0.64
C PHE A 89 3.58 -20.21 -0.04
N GLU A 90 2.54 -19.88 -0.81
CA GLU A 90 1.68 -20.84 -1.51
C GLU A 90 2.43 -21.70 -2.53
N ARG A 91 3.47 -21.15 -3.16
CA ARG A 91 4.37 -21.87 -4.07
C ARG A 91 5.31 -22.86 -3.35
N GLY A 92 5.16 -23.05 -2.04
CA GLY A 92 6.00 -23.91 -1.20
C GLY A 92 7.42 -23.39 -1.00
N LYS A 93 7.66 -22.10 -1.28
CA LYS A 93 9.02 -21.54 -1.38
C LYS A 93 9.55 -20.89 -0.11
N LEU A 94 8.70 -20.69 0.89
CA LEU A 94 9.01 -19.89 2.08
C LEU A 94 8.40 -20.51 3.35
N LEU A 95 9.20 -20.60 4.41
CA LEU A 95 8.83 -21.17 5.71
C LEU A 95 8.82 -20.08 6.77
N LEU A 96 7.63 -19.51 7.02
CA LEU A 96 7.42 -18.41 7.97
C LEU A 96 7.54 -18.84 9.45
N THR A 97 7.70 -20.13 9.73
CA THR A 97 7.90 -20.70 11.08
C THR A 97 9.22 -20.29 11.76
N GLY A 98 10.15 -19.67 11.02
CA GLY A 98 11.39 -19.10 11.56
C GLY A 98 11.27 -17.70 12.17
N VAL A 99 10.13 -17.01 11.98
CA VAL A 99 9.97 -15.58 12.31
C VAL A 99 9.93 -15.37 13.83
N GLN A 100 10.97 -14.70 14.35
CA GLN A 100 11.16 -14.32 15.75
C GLN A 100 10.59 -12.93 16.06
N ILE A 101 10.58 -12.04 15.05
CA ILE A 101 10.07 -10.67 15.15
C ILE A 101 9.34 -10.26 13.87
N MET A 102 8.12 -9.76 14.01
CA MET A 102 7.24 -9.32 12.93
C MET A 102 6.90 -7.83 13.09
N VAL A 103 6.90 -7.10 11.97
CA VAL A 103 6.56 -5.67 11.92
C VAL A 103 5.44 -5.46 10.90
N VAL A 104 4.44 -4.68 11.26
CA VAL A 104 3.40 -4.16 10.36
C VAL A 104 3.56 -2.64 10.33
N ASP A 105 4.00 -2.05 9.22
CA ASP A 105 4.11 -0.59 9.08
C ASP A 105 3.05 -0.02 8.14
N GLU A 106 2.46 1.11 8.53
CA GLU A 106 1.30 1.75 7.88
C GLU A 106 0.10 0.79 7.75
N ALA A 107 -0.29 0.19 8.88
CA ALA A 107 -1.37 -0.80 8.93
C ALA A 107 -2.74 -0.24 8.51
N ASP A 108 -3.05 1.01 8.84
CA ASP A 108 -4.22 1.74 8.35
C ASP A 108 -4.30 1.84 6.82
N ARG A 109 -3.16 1.73 6.12
CA ARG A 109 -3.12 1.69 4.67
C ARG A 109 -3.29 0.30 4.10
N MET A 110 -2.89 -0.71 4.86
CA MET A 110 -3.26 -2.08 4.55
C MET A 110 -4.77 -2.27 4.72
N LEU A 111 -5.43 -1.52 5.63
CA LEU A 111 -6.89 -1.37 5.66
C LEU A 111 -7.42 -0.63 4.42
N ASP A 112 -6.93 0.58 4.11
CA ASP A 112 -7.33 1.35 2.90
C ASP A 112 -7.26 0.53 1.60
N MET A 113 -6.27 -0.36 1.50
CA MET A 113 -5.99 -1.19 0.33
C MET A 113 -6.67 -2.58 0.36
N GLY A 114 -7.42 -2.90 1.41
CA GLY A 114 -8.15 -4.17 1.55
C GLY A 114 -7.29 -5.39 1.90
N PHE A 115 -6.03 -5.19 2.34
CA PHE A 115 -5.09 -6.27 2.71
C PHE A 115 -5.33 -6.86 4.11
N ILE A 116 -6.42 -6.53 4.81
CA ILE A 116 -6.68 -7.11 6.15
C ILE A 116 -6.75 -8.64 6.13
N PRO A 117 -7.49 -9.30 5.21
CA PRO A 117 -7.51 -10.77 5.16
C PRO A 117 -6.13 -11.38 4.86
N ASP A 118 -5.31 -10.69 4.05
CA ASP A 118 -3.92 -11.09 3.79
C ASP A 118 -3.08 -11.00 5.07
N ILE A 119 -3.22 -9.91 5.85
CA ILE A 119 -2.55 -9.75 7.15
C ILE A 119 -2.96 -10.87 8.09
N GLU A 120 -4.26 -11.08 8.33
CA GLU A 120 -4.78 -12.12 9.24
C GLU A 120 -4.25 -13.51 8.86
N ARG A 121 -4.17 -13.80 7.55
CA ARG A 121 -3.57 -15.02 7.01
C ARG A 121 -2.07 -15.09 7.29
N ILE A 122 -1.29 -14.05 7.03
CA ILE A 122 0.16 -14.03 7.34
C ILE A 122 0.40 -14.20 8.85
N PHE A 123 -0.50 -13.65 9.70
CA PHE A 123 -0.43 -13.76 11.14
C PHE A 123 -0.68 -15.19 11.66
N SER A 124 -1.49 -16.02 10.98
CA SER A 124 -1.69 -17.43 11.31
C SER A 124 -0.59 -18.36 10.77
N LEU A 125 0.13 -17.93 9.73
CA LEU A 125 1.28 -18.65 9.15
C LEU A 125 2.60 -18.43 9.92
N THR A 126 2.61 -17.59 10.95
CA THR A 126 3.81 -17.22 11.74
C THR A 126 3.69 -17.66 13.21
N PRO A 127 4.80 -17.94 13.93
CA PRO A 127 4.76 -18.47 15.30
C PRO A 127 4.14 -17.48 16.31
N PHE A 128 3.22 -17.93 17.17
CA PHE A 128 2.59 -17.08 18.18
C PHE A 128 3.57 -16.51 19.23
N THR A 129 4.74 -17.13 19.38
CA THR A 129 5.81 -16.72 20.30
C THR A 129 6.68 -15.56 19.79
N ARG A 130 6.39 -15.02 18.60
CA ARG A 130 7.13 -13.89 18.01
C ARG A 130 6.84 -12.56 18.72
N GLN A 131 7.82 -11.67 18.77
CA GLN A 131 7.55 -10.27 19.07
C GLN A 131 6.85 -9.64 17.86
N THR A 132 5.73 -8.92 18.07
CA THR A 132 5.06 -8.18 17.00
C THR A 132 5.06 -6.69 17.30
N LEU A 133 5.48 -5.87 16.33
CA LEU A 133 5.45 -4.41 16.37
C LEU A 133 4.46 -3.91 15.32
N PHE A 134 3.64 -2.94 15.69
CA PHE A 134 2.50 -2.50 14.88
C PHE A 134 2.48 -0.97 14.80
N PHE A 135 2.55 -0.42 13.59
CA PHE A 135 2.62 1.02 13.35
C PHE A 135 1.48 1.48 12.44
N SER A 136 0.74 2.48 12.91
CA SER A 136 -0.40 3.09 12.22
C SER A 136 -0.41 4.60 12.53
N ALA A 137 -1.00 5.42 11.65
CA ALA A 137 -1.31 6.82 11.97
C ALA A 137 -2.72 6.97 12.56
N THR A 138 -3.57 5.95 12.39
CA THR A 138 -4.95 5.91 12.88
C THR A 138 -5.28 4.56 13.54
N MET A 139 -6.16 4.60 14.54
CA MET A 139 -6.76 3.41 15.17
C MET A 139 -8.23 3.34 14.76
N ALA A 140 -8.49 2.93 13.51
CA ALA A 140 -9.83 2.55 13.09
C ALA A 140 -10.24 1.24 13.78
N THR A 141 -11.54 1.00 13.98
CA THR A 141 -12.05 -0.18 14.72
C THR A 141 -11.54 -1.51 14.15
N GLU A 142 -11.31 -1.60 12.85
CA GLU A 142 -10.75 -2.79 12.21
C GLU A 142 -9.25 -2.98 12.52
N ILE A 143 -8.50 -1.88 12.67
CA ILE A 143 -7.11 -1.92 13.19
C ILE A 143 -7.11 -2.35 14.65
N GLU A 144 -8.01 -1.81 15.48
CA GLU A 144 -8.16 -2.20 16.88
C GLU A 144 -8.49 -3.69 17.01
N ARG A 145 -9.40 -4.21 16.17
CA ARG A 145 -9.74 -5.64 16.07
C ARG A 145 -8.50 -6.50 15.84
N ILE A 146 -7.69 -6.17 14.82
CA ILE A 146 -6.44 -6.89 14.52
C ILE A 146 -5.46 -6.82 15.70
N THR A 147 -5.24 -5.64 16.28
CA THR A 147 -4.30 -5.50 17.41
C THR A 147 -4.74 -6.30 18.63
N ASN A 148 -6.04 -6.33 18.94
CA ASN A 148 -6.58 -7.09 20.06
C ASN A 148 -6.61 -8.61 19.82
N THR A 149 -6.72 -9.06 18.56
CA THR A 149 -6.68 -10.48 18.20
C THR A 149 -5.25 -11.05 18.18
N PHE A 150 -4.25 -10.24 17.79
CA PHE A 150 -2.94 -10.74 17.42
C PHE A 150 -1.74 -10.20 18.21
N LEU A 151 -1.92 -9.20 19.09
CA LEU A 151 -0.88 -8.74 20.01
C LEU A 151 -1.16 -9.25 21.43
N SER A 152 -0.15 -9.84 22.06
CA SER A 152 -0.22 -10.26 23.47
C SER A 152 0.36 -9.17 24.37
N ASN A 153 -0.48 -8.53 25.18
CA ASN A 153 -0.13 -7.44 26.09
C ASN A 153 0.76 -6.34 25.45
N PRO A 154 0.27 -5.65 24.40
CA PRO A 154 1.06 -4.63 23.69
C PRO A 154 1.23 -3.34 24.49
N GLU A 155 2.48 -2.84 24.55
CA GLU A 155 2.76 -1.47 24.99
C GLU A 155 2.27 -0.45 23.95
N ARG A 156 1.32 0.41 24.34
CA ARG A 156 0.66 1.38 23.45
C ARG A 156 1.36 2.74 23.51
N ILE A 157 2.32 2.97 22.62
CA ILE A 157 3.04 4.25 22.50
C ILE A 157 2.26 5.19 21.57
N GLU A 158 1.51 6.14 22.14
CA GLU A 158 0.81 7.18 21.36
C GLU A 158 1.60 8.50 21.36
N VAL A 159 1.97 8.96 20.16
CA VAL A 159 2.30 10.37 19.96
C VAL A 159 0.98 11.08 19.66
N ALA A 160 0.58 12.02 20.51
CA ALA A 160 -0.63 12.82 20.29
C ALA A 160 -0.63 13.41 18.87
N ARG A 161 -1.77 13.31 18.16
CA ARG A 161 -1.90 13.86 16.80
C ARG A 161 -1.46 15.33 16.80
N GLN A 162 -0.52 15.69 15.93
CA GLN A 162 -0.39 17.07 15.47
C GLN A 162 -1.57 17.39 14.55
N ALA A 163 -2.77 17.49 15.16
CA ALA A 163 -3.98 18.00 14.53
C ALA A 163 -3.83 19.49 14.19
N THR A 164 -2.94 20.18 14.93
CA THR A 164 -2.30 21.41 14.47
C THR A 164 -1.50 21.15 13.20
N THR A 165 -2.06 21.56 12.07
CA THR A 165 -1.31 21.82 10.84
C THR A 165 -0.11 22.71 11.18
N SER A 166 1.11 22.30 10.82
CA SER A 166 2.32 23.00 11.25
C SER A 166 2.29 24.47 10.84
N GLU A 167 2.64 25.36 11.77
CA GLU A 167 2.59 26.82 11.57
C GLU A 167 3.56 27.33 10.50
N THR A 168 4.48 26.47 10.04
CA THR A 168 5.33 26.72 8.87
C THR A 168 4.61 26.55 7.53
N ILE A 169 3.38 26.00 7.52
CA ILE A 169 2.59 25.73 6.30
C ILE A 169 1.51 26.80 6.14
N GLU A 170 1.76 27.72 5.20
CA GLU A 170 0.73 28.62 4.67
C GLU A 170 -0.34 27.77 3.96
N GLN A 171 -1.61 27.98 4.30
CA GLN A 171 -2.73 27.21 3.75
C GLN A 171 -3.73 28.13 3.06
N GLY A 172 -4.22 27.69 1.90
CA GLY A 172 -5.23 28.40 1.15
C GLY A 172 -6.21 27.46 0.46
N VAL A 173 -7.47 27.87 0.42
CA VAL A 173 -8.50 27.24 -0.41
C VAL A 173 -8.95 28.22 -1.49
N VAL A 174 -9.02 27.74 -2.72
CA VAL A 174 -9.54 28.48 -3.87
C VAL A 174 -10.84 27.80 -4.29
N PHE A 175 -11.96 28.51 -4.10
CA PHE A 175 -13.26 28.03 -4.56
C PHE A 175 -13.33 28.09 -6.08
N PHE A 176 -13.71 26.97 -6.70
CA PHE A 176 -13.84 26.82 -8.13
C PHE A 176 -15.23 26.30 -8.48
N GLU A 177 -16.02 27.18 -9.10
CA GLU A 177 -17.24 26.84 -9.82
C GLU A 177 -16.96 26.96 -11.32
N ALA A 178 -17.39 25.95 -12.09
CA ALA A 178 -17.16 25.87 -13.52
C ALA A 178 -18.21 26.65 -14.31
N SER A 179 -17.84 27.27 -15.43
CA SER A 179 -18.80 27.98 -16.29
C SER A 179 -19.90 27.05 -16.80
N ARG A 180 -19.54 25.78 -17.04
CA ARG A 180 -20.42 24.68 -17.44
C ARG A 180 -19.88 23.35 -16.94
N ARG A 181 -20.78 22.40 -16.64
CA ARG A 181 -20.44 21.05 -16.17
C ARG A 181 -19.54 20.25 -17.13
N ASP A 182 -19.64 20.47 -18.43
CA ASP A 182 -18.77 19.83 -19.45
C ASP A 182 -17.37 20.46 -19.54
N ARG A 183 -17.22 21.71 -19.08
CA ARG A 183 -15.94 22.44 -19.06
C ARG A 183 -15.18 22.33 -17.73
N GLU A 184 -15.85 21.92 -16.67
CA GLU A 184 -15.34 21.75 -15.30
C GLU A 184 -13.93 21.17 -15.24
N ALA A 185 -13.69 20.02 -15.89
CA ALA A 185 -12.38 19.37 -15.86
C ALA A 185 -11.29 20.15 -16.62
N SER A 186 -11.62 20.87 -17.71
CA SER A 186 -10.66 21.71 -18.43
C SER A 186 -10.34 23.02 -17.71
N GLU A 187 -11.35 23.64 -17.11
CA GLU A 187 -11.22 24.90 -16.36
C GLU A 187 -10.47 24.67 -15.04
N LYS A 188 -10.77 23.59 -14.30
CA LYS A 188 -10.02 23.21 -13.08
C LYS A 188 -8.53 22.96 -13.36
N ARG A 189 -8.18 22.39 -14.52
CA ARG A 189 -6.78 22.26 -14.97
C ARG A 189 -6.16 23.57 -15.44
N ALA A 190 -6.93 24.56 -15.88
CA ALA A 190 -6.44 25.90 -16.17
C ALA A 190 -6.16 26.69 -14.89
N LEU A 191 -7.04 26.55 -13.89
CA LEU A 191 -6.83 27.08 -12.54
C LEU A 191 -5.56 26.54 -11.90
N LEU A 192 -5.32 25.21 -11.96
CA LEU A 192 -4.09 24.62 -11.42
C LEU A 192 -2.82 25.24 -12.02
N ARG A 193 -2.79 25.47 -13.35
CA ARG A 193 -1.65 26.15 -13.99
C ARG A 193 -1.53 27.60 -13.51
N ALA A 194 -2.61 28.36 -13.54
CA ALA A 194 -2.60 29.76 -13.08
C ALA A 194 -2.14 29.91 -11.63
N LEU A 195 -2.44 28.94 -10.75
CA LEU A 195 -1.95 28.91 -9.36
C LEU A 195 -0.47 28.53 -9.25
N ILE A 196 0.03 27.61 -10.09
CA ILE A 196 1.47 27.31 -10.16
C ILE A 196 2.24 28.54 -10.66
N ASP A 197 1.71 29.22 -11.67
CA ASP A 197 2.31 30.40 -12.30
C ASP A 197 2.32 31.60 -11.34
N SER A 198 1.26 31.80 -10.54
CA SER A 198 1.15 32.92 -9.59
C SER A 198 2.10 32.83 -8.40
N GLU A 199 2.52 31.62 -8.01
CA GLU A 199 3.57 31.44 -6.97
C GLU A 199 5.00 31.60 -7.55
N GLY A 200 5.15 31.60 -8.88
CA GLY A 200 6.40 31.90 -9.59
C GLY A 200 7.62 31.13 -9.07
N GLU A 201 8.70 31.86 -8.76
CA GLU A 201 9.96 31.29 -8.27
C GLU A 201 9.87 30.67 -6.87
N ALA A 202 8.82 30.96 -6.09
CA ALA A 202 8.57 30.28 -4.81
C ALA A 202 8.19 28.81 -5.03
N CYS A 203 7.51 28.48 -6.15
CA CYS A 203 7.14 27.12 -6.53
C CYS A 203 8.31 26.37 -7.20
N LYS A 204 9.34 26.08 -6.41
CA LYS A 204 10.53 25.35 -6.86
C LYS A 204 10.18 23.92 -7.29
N ASN A 205 9.50 23.19 -6.41
CA ASN A 205 8.94 21.86 -6.65
C ASN A 205 7.64 21.65 -5.87
N ALA A 206 6.77 20.78 -6.38
CA ALA A 206 5.47 20.50 -5.78
C ALA A 206 4.96 19.06 -5.94
N ILE A 207 4.10 18.63 -5.02
CA ILE A 207 3.22 17.46 -5.20
C ILE A 207 1.81 17.95 -5.50
N ILE A 208 1.18 17.37 -6.53
CA ILE A 208 -0.19 17.67 -6.93
C ILE A 208 -1.03 16.41 -6.67
N PHE A 209 -1.96 16.47 -5.71
CA PHE A 209 -2.79 15.33 -5.31
C PHE A 209 -4.14 15.31 -6.02
N CYS A 210 -4.44 14.19 -6.69
CA CYS A 210 -5.73 13.90 -7.31
C CYS A 210 -6.34 12.62 -6.68
N ASN A 211 -7.67 12.56 -6.57
CA ASN A 211 -8.34 11.45 -5.88
C ASN A 211 -8.36 10.15 -6.72
N ARG A 212 -8.32 10.25 -8.05
CA ARG A 212 -8.37 9.10 -8.97
C ARG A 212 -7.12 9.02 -9.84
N LYS A 213 -6.67 7.80 -10.11
CA LYS A 213 -5.50 7.50 -10.97
C LYS A 213 -5.66 8.06 -12.39
N SER A 214 -6.88 8.02 -12.95
CA SER A 214 -7.21 8.63 -14.24
C SER A 214 -6.96 10.14 -14.25
N ASP A 215 -7.28 10.84 -13.17
CA ASP A 215 -7.08 12.28 -13.07
C ASP A 215 -5.60 12.62 -12.87
N VAL A 216 -4.83 11.78 -12.18
CA VAL A 216 -3.36 11.88 -12.12
C VAL A 216 -2.74 11.88 -13.52
N ASP A 217 -3.09 10.91 -14.37
CA ASP A 217 -2.63 10.84 -15.76
C ASP A 217 -3.06 12.05 -16.60
N ILE A 218 -4.32 12.48 -16.47
CA ILE A 218 -4.88 13.59 -17.25
C ILE A 218 -4.26 14.92 -16.84
N VAL A 219 -4.03 15.15 -15.53
CA VAL A 219 -3.38 16.35 -15.01
C VAL A 219 -1.90 16.37 -15.39
N ALA A 220 -1.17 15.26 -15.26
CA ALA A 220 0.23 15.19 -15.67
C ALA A 220 0.42 15.48 -17.16
N LYS A 221 -0.36 14.83 -18.04
CA LYS A 221 -0.36 15.10 -19.49
C LYS A 221 -0.76 16.55 -19.82
N SER A 222 -1.69 17.13 -19.05
CA SER A 222 -2.11 18.53 -19.20
C SER A 222 -1.11 19.56 -18.65
N LEU A 223 -0.09 19.13 -17.90
CA LEU A 223 1.03 19.98 -17.47
C LEU A 223 2.20 19.84 -18.45
N GLN A 224 2.58 18.61 -18.82
CA GLN A 224 3.55 18.33 -19.88
C GLN A 224 3.23 19.09 -21.18
N LYS A 225 1.96 19.09 -21.62
CA LYS A 225 1.50 19.82 -22.82
C LYS A 225 1.76 21.34 -22.78
N TYR A 226 1.86 21.93 -21.60
CA TYR A 226 2.10 23.37 -21.41
C TYR A 226 3.53 23.67 -20.92
N GLY A 227 4.46 22.71 -21.00
CA GLY A 227 5.89 22.93 -20.74
C GLY A 227 6.35 22.83 -19.29
N TYR A 228 5.55 22.22 -18.39
CA TYR A 228 5.96 21.98 -17.01
C TYR A 228 6.64 20.61 -16.86
N ASP A 229 7.71 20.54 -16.06
CA ASP A 229 8.44 19.30 -15.73
C ASP A 229 7.62 18.40 -14.80
N ALA A 230 6.63 17.72 -15.39
CA ALA A 230 5.53 17.05 -14.71
C ALA A 230 5.46 15.56 -15.04
N ALA A 231 5.24 14.70 -14.04
CA ALA A 231 5.03 13.27 -14.25
C ALA A 231 4.01 12.65 -13.26
N PRO A 232 3.27 11.60 -13.68
CA PRO A 232 2.33 10.91 -12.83
C PRO A 232 3.02 9.88 -11.93
N ILE A 233 2.46 9.63 -10.74
CA ILE A 233 2.74 8.45 -9.93
C ILE A 233 1.44 7.85 -9.35
N HIS A 234 1.13 6.62 -9.77
CA HIS A 234 0.04 5.81 -9.25
C HIS A 234 0.37 4.32 -9.39
N GLY A 235 -0.40 3.46 -8.70
CA GLY A 235 -0.12 2.02 -8.61
C GLY A 235 -0.25 1.21 -9.90
N ASP A 236 -0.74 1.81 -11.00
CA ASP A 236 -0.91 1.12 -12.29
C ASP A 236 0.27 1.37 -13.26
N LEU A 237 1.20 2.25 -12.87
CA LEU A 237 2.46 2.44 -13.58
C LEU A 237 3.44 1.31 -13.21
N ASP A 238 4.25 0.88 -14.19
CA ASP A 238 5.33 -0.08 -13.92
C ASP A 238 6.36 0.48 -12.91
N GLN A 239 6.99 -0.42 -12.16
CA GLN A 239 7.96 -0.05 -11.12
C GLN A 239 9.19 0.66 -11.67
N SER A 240 9.67 0.26 -12.85
CA SER A 240 10.81 0.95 -13.46
C SER A 240 10.46 2.41 -13.77
N GLN A 241 9.20 2.69 -14.10
CA GLN A 241 8.70 4.05 -14.32
C GLN A 241 8.51 4.77 -12.98
N ARG A 242 7.82 4.17 -11.99
CA ARG A 242 7.59 4.77 -10.67
C ARG A 242 8.90 5.12 -9.96
N MET A 243 9.91 4.25 -10.03
CA MET A 243 11.23 4.50 -9.46
C MET A 243 11.94 5.65 -10.17
N ARG A 244 12.07 5.61 -11.51
CA ARG A 244 12.66 6.71 -12.31
C ARG A 244 11.97 8.06 -12.08
N THR A 245 10.65 8.08 -11.93
CA THR A 245 9.87 9.29 -11.61
C THR A 245 10.20 9.83 -10.21
N LEU A 246 10.44 8.97 -9.23
CA LEU A 246 10.83 9.40 -7.88
C LEU A 246 12.28 9.86 -7.81
N ASP A 247 13.19 9.18 -8.50
CA ASP A 247 14.61 9.53 -8.51
C ASP A 247 14.83 10.86 -9.25
N GLY A 248 14.19 11.08 -10.39
CA GLY A 248 14.19 12.39 -11.05
C GLY A 248 13.57 13.52 -10.20
N PHE A 249 12.58 13.21 -9.36
CA PHE A 249 12.02 14.17 -8.40
C PHE A 249 12.96 14.45 -7.21
N ARG A 250 13.77 13.47 -6.80
CA ARG A 250 14.81 13.61 -5.76
C ARG A 250 16.02 14.40 -6.26
N GLU A 251 16.42 14.16 -7.50
CA GLU A 251 17.49 14.88 -8.23
C GLU A 251 17.08 16.31 -8.63
N GLY A 252 15.77 16.60 -8.66
CA GLY A 252 15.23 17.89 -9.09
C GLY A 252 15.11 18.08 -10.60
N THR A 253 15.37 17.03 -11.39
CA THR A 253 15.11 17.01 -12.84
C THR A 253 13.60 16.96 -13.15
N LEU A 254 12.78 16.56 -12.17
CA LEU A 254 11.32 16.68 -12.20
C LEU A 254 10.86 17.66 -11.11
N ARG A 255 10.10 18.70 -11.50
CA ARG A 255 9.59 19.72 -10.56
C ARG A 255 8.21 19.41 -10.01
N PHE A 256 7.36 18.70 -10.76
CA PHE A 256 5.96 18.47 -10.42
C PHE A 256 5.62 16.97 -10.41
N LEU A 257 5.31 16.44 -9.23
CA LEU A 257 4.87 15.06 -9.05
C LEU A 257 3.36 15.01 -8.87
N ILE A 258 2.63 14.50 -9.86
CA ILE A 258 1.18 14.36 -9.78
C ILE A 258 0.91 12.97 -9.22
N ALA A 259 0.18 12.87 -8.10
CA ALA A 259 0.06 11.63 -7.35
C ALA A 259 -1.37 11.35 -6.89
N SER A 260 -1.68 10.06 -6.72
CA SER A 260 -2.79 9.66 -5.87
C SER A 260 -2.32 9.48 -4.42
N ASP A 261 -3.27 9.55 -3.49
CA ASP A 261 -3.04 9.32 -2.06
C ASP A 261 -2.27 8.04 -1.75
N VAL A 262 -2.72 6.91 -2.29
CA VAL A 262 -2.10 5.59 -2.12
C VAL A 262 -0.65 5.58 -2.61
N ALA A 263 -0.32 6.43 -3.58
CA ALA A 263 0.95 6.43 -4.28
C ALA A 263 2.01 7.39 -3.74
N ALA A 264 1.63 8.52 -3.11
CA ALA A 264 2.59 9.51 -2.56
C ALA A 264 2.74 9.48 -1.03
N ARG A 265 1.85 8.81 -0.31
CA ARG A 265 2.04 8.50 1.11
C ARG A 265 2.84 7.18 1.25
N GLY A 266 3.60 7.00 2.33
CA GLY A 266 4.56 5.89 2.46
C GLY A 266 5.82 6.03 1.59
N LEU A 267 6.00 7.16 0.88
CA LEU A 267 7.20 7.46 0.11
C LEU A 267 8.15 8.43 0.84
N ASP A 268 9.46 8.18 0.72
CA ASP A 268 10.49 9.21 0.93
C ASP A 268 10.59 10.14 -0.28
N ILE A 269 9.66 11.09 -0.30
CA ILE A 269 9.72 12.27 -1.16
C ILE A 269 10.40 13.38 -0.34
N PRO A 270 11.44 14.04 -0.86
CA PRO A 270 12.02 15.21 -0.22
C PRO A 270 10.96 16.28 0.09
N ALA A 271 11.19 17.07 1.13
CA ALA A 271 10.25 18.13 1.49
C ALA A 271 10.10 19.13 0.34
N VAL A 272 8.88 19.27 -0.17
CA VAL A 272 8.57 20.12 -1.32
C VAL A 272 8.26 21.55 -0.89
N SER A 273 8.45 22.52 -1.80
CA SER A 273 8.04 23.91 -1.54
C SER A 273 6.52 24.05 -1.44
N HIS A 274 5.78 23.33 -2.29
CA HIS A 274 4.34 23.49 -2.46
C HIS A 274 3.58 22.15 -2.48
N VAL A 275 2.35 22.16 -2.01
CA VAL A 275 1.38 21.06 -2.16
C VAL A 275 0.12 21.62 -2.79
N PHE A 276 -0.33 21.02 -3.90
CA PHE A 276 -1.60 21.36 -4.53
C PHE A 276 -2.57 20.20 -4.34
N ASN A 277 -3.61 20.38 -3.51
CA ASN A 277 -4.76 19.49 -3.51
C ASN A 277 -5.62 19.85 -4.74
N TYR A 278 -5.38 19.17 -5.86
CA TYR A 278 -6.20 19.34 -7.05
C TYR A 278 -7.63 18.84 -6.78
N ASP A 279 -7.78 17.75 -6.04
CA ASP A 279 -9.07 17.32 -5.48
C ASP A 279 -9.03 17.36 -3.95
N VAL A 280 -10.15 17.72 -3.31
CA VAL A 280 -10.31 17.64 -1.85
C VAL A 280 -10.30 16.17 -1.43
N PRO A 281 -9.50 15.75 -0.43
CA PRO A 281 -9.45 14.34 -0.03
C PRO A 281 -10.76 13.86 0.60
N SER A 282 -11.09 12.58 0.39
CA SER A 282 -12.32 11.96 0.90
C SER A 282 -12.37 11.78 2.43
N HIS A 283 -11.22 11.84 3.10
CA HIS A 283 -11.08 11.75 4.56
C HIS A 283 -10.26 12.95 5.08
N ALA A 284 -10.53 13.38 6.30
CA ALA A 284 -9.92 14.59 6.86
C ALA A 284 -8.44 14.39 7.23
N GLU A 285 -8.08 13.21 7.77
CA GLU A 285 -6.70 12.80 8.08
C GLU A 285 -5.77 12.93 6.87
N ASP A 286 -6.31 12.64 5.69
CA ASP A 286 -5.57 12.62 4.44
C ASP A 286 -5.11 14.03 4.03
N TYR A 287 -5.90 15.07 4.34
CA TYR A 287 -5.48 16.45 4.14
C TYR A 287 -4.20 16.76 4.92
N VAL A 288 -4.13 16.37 6.19
CA VAL A 288 -2.94 16.55 7.05
C VAL A 288 -1.74 15.77 6.49
N HIS A 289 -1.95 14.53 6.03
CA HIS A 289 -0.92 13.69 5.41
C HIS A 289 -0.38 14.23 4.07
N ARG A 290 -1.21 14.94 3.30
CA ARG A 290 -0.85 15.60 2.04
C ARG A 290 -0.09 16.90 2.28
N ILE A 291 -0.60 17.82 3.12
CA ILE A 291 0.09 19.09 3.37
C ILE A 291 1.41 18.88 4.13
N GLY A 292 1.50 17.85 4.99
CA GLY A 292 2.73 17.40 5.66
C GLY A 292 3.82 16.82 4.74
N ARG A 293 3.71 17.02 3.42
CA ARG A 293 4.79 16.85 2.43
C ARG A 293 5.63 18.12 2.27
N THR A 294 5.04 19.29 2.52
CA THR A 294 5.76 20.57 2.68
C THR A 294 5.98 20.88 4.18
N GLY A 295 6.55 22.05 4.52
CA GLY A 295 6.74 22.53 5.91
C GLY A 295 7.78 21.79 6.76
N ARG A 296 8.45 20.76 6.23
CA ARG A 296 9.28 19.84 7.03
C ARG A 296 10.62 20.46 7.47
N ALA A 297 10.99 20.15 8.72
CA ALA A 297 12.23 20.57 9.37
C ALA A 297 12.41 22.10 9.42
N GLY A 298 11.39 22.81 9.91
CA GLY A 298 11.42 24.26 10.14
C GLY A 298 11.35 25.13 8.88
N ARG A 299 11.42 24.55 7.68
CA ARG A 299 11.22 25.27 6.42
C ARG A 299 9.77 25.72 6.28
N LYS A 300 9.57 26.93 5.76
CA LYS A 300 8.25 27.37 5.27
C LYS A 300 7.78 26.50 4.11
N GLY A 301 6.47 26.36 3.99
CA GLY A 301 5.79 25.61 2.94
C GLY A 301 4.43 26.21 2.62
N LYS A 302 3.86 25.87 1.47
CA LYS A 302 2.53 26.35 1.07
C LYS A 302 1.64 25.23 0.54
N ALA A 303 0.37 25.23 0.94
CA ALA A 303 -0.62 24.22 0.59
C ALA A 303 -1.89 24.89 0.03
N LEU A 304 -2.15 24.67 -1.26
CA LEU A 304 -3.28 25.25 -1.98
C LEU A 304 -4.30 24.16 -2.36
N THR A 305 -5.58 24.41 -2.11
CA THR A 305 -6.66 23.44 -2.32
C THR A 305 -7.72 23.96 -3.28
N LEU A 306 -7.98 23.22 -4.36
CA LEU A 306 -9.01 23.56 -5.34
C LEU A 306 -10.33 22.91 -4.88
N TRP A 307 -11.23 23.73 -4.33
CA TRP A 307 -12.47 23.31 -3.69
C TRP A 307 -13.68 23.56 -4.61
N THR A 308 -14.51 22.56 -4.86
CA THR A 308 -15.71 22.67 -5.71
C THR A 308 -17.00 22.52 -4.89
N PRO A 309 -18.18 22.96 -5.40
CA PRO A 309 -19.46 22.82 -4.70
C PRO A 309 -19.81 21.38 -4.26
N ARG A 310 -19.26 20.34 -4.90
CA ARG A 310 -19.50 18.94 -4.53
C ARG A 310 -18.69 18.49 -3.32
N ASP A 311 -17.62 19.20 -3.00
CA ASP A 311 -16.64 18.80 -2.01
C ASP A 311 -16.97 19.31 -0.59
N GLN A 312 -18.02 20.13 -0.42
CA GLN A 312 -18.46 20.74 0.85
C GLN A 312 -18.39 19.77 2.03
N LYS A 313 -19.03 18.60 1.93
CA LYS A 313 -19.06 17.59 3.00
C LYS A 313 -17.66 17.14 3.46
N TYR A 314 -16.72 17.05 2.53
CA TYR A 314 -15.33 16.65 2.82
C TYR A 314 -14.53 17.82 3.40
N PHE A 315 -14.77 19.03 2.88
CA PHE A 315 -14.14 20.25 3.38
C PHE A 315 -14.57 20.57 4.83
N ASP A 316 -15.87 20.46 5.12
CA ASP A 316 -16.42 20.59 6.48
C ASP A 316 -15.76 19.62 7.48
N ALA A 317 -15.39 18.42 7.03
CA ALA A 317 -14.72 17.43 7.86
C ALA A 317 -13.23 17.77 8.09
N ILE A 318 -12.57 18.37 7.10
CA ILE A 318 -11.19 18.88 7.22
C ILE A 318 -11.13 20.01 8.24
N GLU A 319 -11.99 21.03 8.11
CA GLU A 319 -11.98 22.18 9.04
C GLU A 319 -12.33 21.76 10.49
N LYS A 320 -13.22 20.77 10.66
CA LYS A 320 -13.51 20.15 11.97
C LYS A 320 -12.33 19.38 12.57
N LEU A 321 -11.52 18.70 11.76
CA LEU A 321 -10.32 17.98 12.23
C LEU A 321 -9.17 18.94 12.56
N VAL A 322 -8.98 19.97 11.72
CA VAL A 322 -7.91 20.97 11.85
C VAL A 322 -8.23 22.02 12.93
N GLN A 323 -9.51 22.16 13.30
CA GLN A 323 -10.02 23.13 14.29
C GLN A 323 -9.71 24.60 13.95
N LYS A 324 -9.51 24.89 12.66
CA LYS A 324 -9.31 26.22 12.09
C LYS A 324 -9.97 26.27 10.71
N GLU A 325 -10.56 27.42 10.37
CA GLU A 325 -10.98 27.70 8.99
C GLU A 325 -9.76 27.83 8.08
N VAL A 326 -9.85 27.33 6.85
CA VAL A 326 -8.77 27.47 5.86
C VAL A 326 -8.95 28.78 5.09
N PRO A 327 -7.94 29.67 5.04
CA PRO A 327 -8.03 30.97 4.37
C PRO A 327 -8.51 30.86 2.91
N ARG A 328 -9.60 31.56 2.59
CA ARG A 328 -10.16 31.60 1.23
C ARG A 328 -9.38 32.61 0.38
N ILE A 329 -8.68 32.11 -0.63
CA ILE A 329 -7.87 32.91 -1.55
C ILE A 329 -8.68 33.19 -2.82
N ALA A 330 -8.60 34.43 -3.32
CA ALA A 330 -9.24 34.84 -4.56
C ALA A 330 -8.67 34.09 -5.78
N LEU A 331 -9.47 33.95 -6.84
CA LEU A 331 -8.99 33.42 -8.11
C LEU A 331 -7.90 34.34 -8.70
N PRO A 332 -6.78 33.80 -9.22
CA PRO A 332 -5.74 34.61 -9.87
C PRO A 332 -6.30 35.51 -10.98
N GLU A 333 -5.77 36.73 -11.08
CA GLU A 333 -6.28 37.76 -11.99
C GLU A 333 -6.28 37.29 -13.46
N GLY A 334 -7.33 37.69 -14.19
CA GLY A 334 -7.53 37.29 -15.58
C GLY A 334 -8.04 35.86 -15.79
N LEU A 335 -8.08 34.98 -14.78
CA LEU A 335 -8.68 33.64 -14.96
C LEU A 335 -10.22 33.72 -15.07
N ALA A 336 -10.86 34.55 -14.24
CA ALA A 336 -12.31 34.78 -14.31
C ALA A 336 -12.74 35.33 -15.69
N ALA A 337 -11.93 36.23 -16.28
CA ALA A 337 -12.13 36.72 -17.65
C ALA A 337 -11.98 35.60 -18.69
N LYS A 338 -10.85 34.86 -18.66
CA LYS A 338 -10.57 33.77 -19.63
C LYS A 338 -11.58 32.62 -19.60
N ILE A 339 -12.24 32.37 -18.47
CA ILE A 339 -13.33 31.39 -18.34
C ILE A 339 -14.60 31.86 -19.08
N GLY A 340 -14.90 33.17 -19.11
CA GLY A 340 -16.03 33.75 -19.84
C GLY A 340 -15.75 34.06 -21.33
N GLU A 341 -14.57 34.60 -21.64
CA GLU A 341 -14.25 35.21 -22.94
C GLU A 341 -13.97 34.20 -24.08
N SER A 342 -13.79 32.91 -23.76
CA SER A 342 -13.67 31.84 -24.77
C SER A 342 -15.02 31.47 -25.43
N SER A 343 -15.83 32.48 -25.77
CA SER A 343 -17.22 32.37 -26.20
C SER A 343 -17.59 33.19 -27.45
N THR A 344 -16.73 34.10 -27.93
CA THR A 344 -17.11 35.15 -28.91
C THR A 344 -16.28 35.22 -30.20
N SER A 345 -15.34 34.30 -30.44
CA SER A 345 -14.37 34.37 -31.56
C SER A 345 -14.61 33.41 -32.74
N VAL A 346 -15.83 32.88 -32.93
CA VAL A 346 -16.22 32.16 -34.16
C VAL A 346 -17.62 32.61 -34.63
N SER A 347 -17.81 32.71 -35.95
CA SER A 347 -19.07 33.00 -36.67
C SER A 347 -19.74 34.38 -36.46
N ARG A 348 -19.21 35.41 -37.15
CA ARG A 348 -19.99 36.61 -37.57
C ARG A 348 -19.77 36.96 -39.05
N SER A 349 -20.31 36.12 -39.92
CA SER A 349 -20.60 36.39 -41.34
C SER A 349 -21.61 35.34 -41.82
N SER A 350 -22.66 35.64 -42.60
CA SER A 350 -23.10 36.90 -43.22
C SER A 350 -24.63 37.02 -43.17
N SER A 351 -25.18 38.21 -43.46
CA SER A 351 -26.60 38.53 -43.26
C SER A 351 -27.54 38.23 -44.44
N SER A 352 -28.80 37.93 -44.11
CA SER A 352 -30.03 38.34 -44.81
C SER A 352 -30.22 38.01 -46.31
N ARG A 353 -31.20 37.15 -46.62
CA ARG A 353 -32.42 37.56 -47.36
C ARG A 353 -33.54 36.50 -47.35
N ALA A 354 -34.77 37.00 -47.43
CA ALA A 354 -36.06 36.37 -47.66
C ALA A 354 -36.93 37.42 -48.43
N PRO A 355 -38.15 37.15 -48.96
CA PRO A 355 -39.04 36.01 -48.70
C PRO A 355 -39.77 35.43 -49.95
N SER A 356 -40.82 34.63 -49.71
CA SER A 356 -41.88 34.11 -50.62
C SER A 356 -41.49 32.97 -51.60
N GLY A 357 -42.38 31.99 -51.87
CA GLY A 357 -43.67 31.71 -51.23
C GLY A 357 -44.47 30.50 -51.77
N SER A 358 -45.52 30.13 -51.02
CA SER A 358 -46.72 29.30 -51.37
C SER A 358 -46.60 27.82 -51.82
N SER A 359 -47.50 27.00 -51.25
CA SER A 359 -48.07 25.70 -51.74
C SER A 359 -47.13 24.50 -51.97
N SER A 360 -47.55 23.23 -51.75
CA SER A 360 -48.75 22.67 -51.08
C SER A 360 -48.52 21.18 -50.71
N SER A 361 -49.50 20.57 -50.03
CA SER A 361 -49.73 19.13 -49.76
C SER A 361 -48.96 18.08 -50.60
N GLY A 362 -48.52 16.93 -50.06
CA GLY A 362 -48.69 16.38 -48.70
C GLY A 362 -48.98 14.86 -48.71
N SER A 363 -48.46 14.12 -47.72
CA SER A 363 -48.48 12.64 -47.63
C SER A 363 -47.65 11.93 -48.73
N SER A 364 -47.32 10.63 -48.66
CA SER A 364 -47.68 9.60 -47.67
C SER A 364 -46.49 8.67 -47.34
N ARG A 365 -46.67 7.72 -46.40
CA ARG A 365 -45.66 6.72 -46.00
C ARG A 365 -45.96 5.34 -46.62
N SER A 366 -44.87 4.55 -46.71
CA SER A 366 -44.77 3.13 -46.31
C SER A 366 -44.76 2.02 -47.38
N SER A 367 -43.93 0.99 -47.09
CA SER A 367 -44.02 -0.41 -47.57
C SER A 367 -43.75 -0.67 -49.07
N SER A 368 -43.32 -1.87 -49.53
CA SER A 368 -42.68 -3.01 -48.83
C SER A 368 -41.95 -3.97 -49.81
N ARG A 369 -41.04 -4.78 -49.24
CA ARG A 369 -40.30 -5.94 -49.78
C ARG A 369 -40.94 -6.77 -50.93
N SER A 370 -40.13 -7.02 -51.97
CA SER A 370 -39.90 -8.33 -52.64
C SER A 370 -38.63 -8.20 -53.51
N ARG A 371 -37.66 -9.12 -53.70
CA ARG A 371 -37.47 -10.61 -53.77
C ARG A 371 -37.37 -11.16 -55.22
N SER A 372 -36.58 -12.23 -55.40
CA SER A 372 -36.11 -12.87 -56.68
C SER A 372 -35.00 -12.06 -57.40
N ARG A 373 -33.82 -12.58 -57.80
CA ARG A 373 -33.38 -13.76 -58.62
C ARG A 373 -33.47 -13.48 -60.14
N SER A 374 -32.51 -13.87 -61.01
CA SER A 374 -31.26 -14.66 -60.85
C SER A 374 -30.33 -14.60 -62.11
N SER A 375 -29.09 -15.15 -61.97
CA SER A 375 -28.22 -15.73 -63.05
C SER A 375 -27.61 -14.77 -64.12
N GLU A 376 -26.45 -15.01 -64.77
CA GLU A 376 -25.54 -16.19 -64.85
C GLU A 376 -24.07 -15.81 -65.24
N ARG A 377 -23.07 -16.69 -64.98
CA ARG A 377 -21.66 -16.75 -65.50
C ARG A 377 -20.70 -15.59 -65.08
N GLY A 378 -19.42 -15.79 -64.68
CA GLY A 378 -18.56 -16.97 -64.41
C GLY A 378 -17.31 -17.06 -65.33
N PRO A 379 -16.19 -17.74 -64.96
CA PRO A 379 -15.81 -18.34 -63.66
C PRO A 379 -14.29 -18.21 -63.23
N ARG A 380 -13.99 -18.61 -61.97
CA ARG A 380 -12.66 -19.02 -61.41
C ARG A 380 -11.55 -17.95 -61.24
N ASP A 381 -10.58 -18.13 -60.32
CA ASP A 381 -10.19 -19.35 -59.59
C ASP A 381 -9.96 -19.25 -58.06
N GLN A 382 -9.77 -20.43 -57.45
CA GLN A 382 -9.42 -20.82 -56.06
C GLN A 382 -8.43 -19.92 -55.29
N SER A 383 -8.31 -19.90 -53.94
CA SER A 383 -9.06 -20.40 -52.75
C SER A 383 -8.30 -19.86 -51.48
N VAL A 384 -8.58 -20.07 -50.17
CA VAL A 384 -9.51 -20.83 -49.29
C VAL A 384 -9.86 -19.86 -48.12
N GLN A 385 -11.13 -19.51 -47.82
CA GLN A 385 -12.02 -20.06 -46.77
C GLN A 385 -11.44 -20.32 -45.34
N GLU A 386 -12.16 -20.12 -44.23
CA GLU A 386 -13.29 -19.19 -43.93
C GLU A 386 -13.56 -19.04 -42.40
N VAL A 387 -14.57 -18.21 -42.08
CA VAL A 387 -15.17 -17.84 -40.77
C VAL A 387 -16.06 -18.96 -40.15
N VAL A 388 -16.88 -18.86 -39.07
CA VAL A 388 -17.45 -17.82 -38.14
C VAL A 388 -17.61 -18.47 -36.73
N ALA A 389 -17.73 -17.79 -35.58
CA ALA A 389 -18.92 -17.12 -34.96
C ALA A 389 -20.23 -17.97 -34.88
N ALA A 390 -21.16 -17.81 -33.92
CA ALA A 390 -21.38 -16.74 -32.93
C ALA A 390 -22.29 -17.16 -31.72
N GLN A 391 -22.30 -16.35 -30.64
CA GLN A 391 -23.46 -15.95 -29.77
C GLN A 391 -24.29 -17.02 -29.00
N ASP A 392 -24.31 -17.01 -27.65
CA ASP A 392 -25.29 -16.36 -26.71
C ASP A 392 -26.53 -17.25 -26.38
N THR A 393 -27.23 -17.24 -25.23
CA THR A 393 -27.38 -16.29 -24.09
C THR A 393 -27.99 -17.00 -22.83
N VAL A 394 -27.75 -16.52 -21.57
CA VAL A 394 -28.49 -16.63 -20.24
C VAL A 394 -29.33 -17.93 -19.86
N VAL A 395 -29.69 -18.32 -18.62
CA VAL A 395 -29.83 -17.71 -17.26
C VAL A 395 -29.63 -18.76 -16.12
N GLU A 396 -29.37 -18.27 -14.90
CA GLU A 396 -29.76 -18.82 -13.57
C GLU A 396 -29.05 -20.04 -12.93
N ALA A 397 -29.34 -20.24 -11.62
CA ALA A 397 -28.62 -21.08 -10.64
C ALA A 397 -29.66 -21.65 -9.62
N PRO A 398 -29.34 -21.89 -8.32
CA PRO A 398 -28.23 -22.63 -7.69
C PRO A 398 -28.73 -23.89 -6.93
N VAL A 399 -27.84 -24.80 -6.52
CA VAL A 399 -28.17 -25.86 -5.52
C VAL A 399 -27.00 -26.07 -4.55
N ALA A 400 -27.31 -26.47 -3.30
CA ALA A 400 -26.41 -26.52 -2.15
C ALA A 400 -25.83 -27.93 -1.86
N ALA A 401 -25.02 -28.03 -0.81
CA ALA A 401 -24.38 -29.26 -0.34
C ALA A 401 -25.29 -30.15 0.51
N ALA A 402 -25.03 -31.47 0.52
CA ALA A 402 -25.38 -32.36 1.61
C ALA A 402 -24.44 -33.59 1.72
N GLU A 403 -24.25 -33.98 2.97
CA GLU A 403 -23.59 -35.12 3.63
C GLU A 403 -23.42 -36.48 2.91
N ALA A 404 -22.46 -37.28 3.41
CA ALA A 404 -22.35 -38.73 3.20
C ALA A 404 -22.99 -39.50 4.38
N PRO A 405 -23.26 -40.83 4.23
CA PRO A 405 -22.47 -41.76 5.07
C PRO A 405 -22.20 -43.18 4.52
N VAL A 406 -20.95 -43.63 4.72
CA VAL A 406 -20.41 -44.94 5.20
C VAL A 406 -21.20 -46.28 5.00
N LYS A 407 -20.41 -47.36 4.74
CA LYS A 407 -20.67 -48.85 4.84
C LYS A 407 -20.98 -49.55 3.50
N SER A 408 -20.58 -50.80 3.23
CA SER A 408 -19.65 -51.75 3.92
C SER A 408 -19.15 -52.85 2.94
N ASP A 409 -18.50 -53.91 3.44
CA ASP A 409 -17.90 -55.09 2.79
C ASP A 409 -18.87 -55.89 1.87
N ASP A 410 -18.48 -56.90 1.05
CA ASP A 410 -17.32 -57.81 1.13
C ASP A 410 -17.02 -58.57 -0.21
N THR A 411 -15.84 -59.21 -0.30
CA THR A 411 -15.41 -60.30 -1.20
C THR A 411 -15.37 -60.10 -2.73
N ARG A 412 -14.21 -60.43 -3.36
CA ARG A 412 -13.91 -61.77 -3.94
C ARG A 412 -12.80 -61.74 -5.01
N ALA A 413 -11.63 -62.30 -4.70
CA ALA A 413 -10.58 -62.64 -5.70
C ALA A 413 -10.83 -64.04 -6.31
N PRO A 414 -10.12 -64.49 -7.39
CA PRO A 414 -8.74 -65.02 -7.22
C PRO A 414 -7.79 -65.04 -8.47
N ARG A 415 -6.53 -65.45 -8.21
CA ARG A 415 -5.45 -65.93 -9.15
C ARG A 415 -4.65 -64.86 -9.93
N GLY A 416 -3.30 -64.94 -10.04
CA GLY A 416 -2.32 -65.67 -9.20
C GLY A 416 -0.99 -66.11 -9.88
N ALA A 417 0.14 -65.85 -9.22
CA ALA A 417 1.47 -66.52 -9.34
C ALA A 417 2.26 -66.19 -8.04
N LYS A 418 2.83 -67.12 -7.26
CA LYS A 418 4.06 -67.93 -7.44
C LYS A 418 5.33 -67.05 -7.60
N SER A 419 6.42 -67.22 -6.83
CA SER A 419 6.80 -68.32 -5.90
C SER A 419 7.78 -67.92 -4.76
N LYS A 420 7.76 -68.73 -3.69
CA LYS A 420 8.69 -68.81 -2.52
C LYS A 420 9.85 -69.84 -2.82
N PRO A 421 10.76 -70.30 -1.91
CA PRO A 421 10.71 -70.32 -0.43
C PRO A 421 12.00 -70.06 0.40
N ASP A 422 11.77 -69.73 1.68
CA ASP A 422 12.37 -70.19 2.95
C ASP A 422 13.79 -70.81 3.03
N GLN A 423 14.51 -70.44 4.10
CA GLN A 423 14.86 -71.39 5.17
C GLN A 423 15.00 -70.73 6.55
N ARG A 424 15.23 -71.53 7.60
CA ARG A 424 14.81 -71.29 9.01
C ARG A 424 15.82 -71.90 10.00
N ASN A 425 16.10 -71.25 11.13
CA ASN A 425 16.22 -71.90 12.47
C ASN A 425 16.52 -70.90 13.62
N GLU A 426 16.00 -71.25 14.80
CA GLU A 426 16.34 -70.74 16.15
C GLU A 426 17.33 -71.76 16.83
N PRO A 427 17.62 -71.83 18.17
CA PRO A 427 17.05 -71.11 19.33
C PRO A 427 17.96 -70.83 20.58
N ARG A 428 17.29 -70.38 21.66
CA ARG A 428 17.56 -70.56 23.12
C ARG A 428 18.39 -69.53 23.93
N ASN A 429 17.63 -68.69 24.64
CA ASN A 429 17.33 -68.78 26.09
C ASN A 429 18.44 -68.72 27.17
N SER A 430 18.32 -67.74 28.08
CA SER A 430 18.66 -67.86 29.51
C SER A 430 17.89 -66.82 30.35
N GLU A 431 17.43 -67.19 31.55
CA GLU A 431 16.53 -66.40 32.42
C GLU A 431 17.22 -65.85 33.71
N ASN A 432 16.40 -65.29 34.60
CA ASN A 432 16.64 -64.75 35.96
C ASN A 432 17.19 -63.30 36.07
N ARG A 433 16.62 -62.35 36.83
CA ARG A 433 15.62 -62.28 37.95
C ARG A 433 16.21 -62.21 39.38
N SER A 434 16.28 -60.99 39.90
CA SER A 434 15.94 -60.56 41.28
C SER A 434 15.92 -59.01 41.27
N GLU A 435 14.96 -58.23 41.78
CA GLU A 435 14.05 -58.25 42.95
C GLU A 435 14.55 -57.51 44.20
N ASN A 436 13.98 -56.29 44.36
CA ASN A 436 13.36 -55.74 45.58
C ASN A 436 14.14 -54.94 46.66
N ARG A 437 13.50 -53.82 47.04
CA ARG A 437 13.27 -53.25 48.40
C ARG A 437 14.25 -52.27 49.10
N HIS A 438 13.85 -50.98 49.01
CA HIS A 438 13.24 -50.15 50.08
C HIS A 438 14.01 -49.66 51.33
N THR A 439 13.80 -48.36 51.59
CA THR A 439 13.58 -47.64 52.88
C THR A 439 14.71 -47.33 53.88
N GLU A 440 15.03 -46.03 53.93
CA GLU A 440 14.90 -45.12 55.10
C GLU A 440 16.04 -44.87 56.11
N ASN A 441 15.95 -43.63 56.63
CA ASN A 441 16.50 -43.08 57.87
C ASN A 441 18.03 -43.03 58.10
N ARG A 442 18.57 -41.80 58.06
CA ARG A 442 18.87 -41.09 59.33
C ARG A 442 18.92 -39.56 59.18
N SER A 443 18.72 -38.89 60.31
CA SER A 443 18.59 -37.44 60.48
C SER A 443 19.86 -36.78 61.03
N HIS A 444 19.97 -35.45 60.88
CA HIS A 444 20.56 -34.40 61.76
C HIS A 444 20.46 -33.09 60.94
N ASP A 445 19.59 -32.10 61.20
CA ASP A 445 19.26 -31.31 62.41
C ASP A 445 20.12 -30.03 62.56
N ARG A 446 19.45 -28.90 62.84
CA ARG A 446 19.95 -27.53 63.18
C ARG A 446 20.57 -26.68 62.03
N ASN A 447 20.36 -25.35 61.95
CA ASN A 447 19.57 -24.45 62.82
C ASN A 447 19.04 -23.17 62.13
N ASP A 448 17.93 -22.65 62.68
CA ASP A 448 17.37 -21.28 62.65
C ASP A 448 17.93 -20.19 61.69
N ARG A 449 17.00 -19.49 60.98
CA ARG A 449 16.46 -18.19 61.48
C ARG A 449 15.29 -17.63 60.65
N ASN A 450 14.19 -17.36 61.36
CA ASN A 450 13.03 -16.48 61.09
C ASN A 450 12.73 -15.96 59.67
N ASP A 451 11.58 -16.42 59.18
CA ASP A 451 10.54 -15.63 58.48
C ASP A 451 10.48 -14.13 58.87
N ARG A 452 10.33 -13.25 57.87
CA ARG A 452 9.47 -12.06 57.99
C ARG A 452 9.03 -11.48 56.64
N SER A 453 7.72 -11.59 56.40
CA SER A 453 6.89 -10.70 55.56
C SER A 453 7.02 -10.76 54.03
N ARG A 454 5.86 -10.49 53.40
CA ARG A 454 5.66 -10.31 51.95
C ARG A 454 5.99 -8.86 51.53
N ASP A 455 5.66 -8.57 50.27
CA ASP A 455 5.51 -7.23 49.67
C ASP A 455 6.82 -6.49 49.31
N ARG A 456 7.33 -6.83 48.12
CA ARG A 456 7.79 -5.77 47.22
C ARG A 456 7.59 -6.11 45.74
N HIS A 457 6.77 -5.28 45.09
CA HIS A 457 6.81 -5.06 43.65
C HIS A 457 8.16 -4.44 43.24
N ASP A 458 8.44 -4.56 41.94
CA ASP A 458 9.34 -3.75 41.11
C ASP A 458 10.59 -3.12 41.74
N LYS A 459 11.75 -3.59 41.24
CA LYS A 459 12.85 -2.66 40.91
C LYS A 459 13.65 -3.15 39.70
N VAL A 460 13.16 -2.83 38.51
CA VAL A 460 14.01 -2.76 37.32
C VAL A 460 15.12 -1.74 37.59
N VAL A 461 16.38 -2.15 37.46
CA VAL A 461 17.53 -1.24 37.58
C VAL A 461 17.69 -0.51 36.25
N GLY A 462 16.90 0.55 36.07
CA GLY A 462 17.15 1.52 35.01
C GLY A 462 18.43 2.31 35.26
N LEU A 463 18.95 2.97 34.21
CA LEU A 463 19.69 4.21 34.43
C LEU A 463 18.72 5.19 35.12
N GLY A 464 19.19 5.89 36.14
CA GLY A 464 18.39 6.93 36.82
C GLY A 464 18.23 8.18 35.96
N ASP A 465 17.89 9.30 36.58
CA ASP A 465 17.58 10.58 35.91
C ASP A 465 18.77 11.24 35.14
N HIS A 466 19.91 10.55 35.07
CA HIS A 466 21.07 11.00 34.28
C HIS A 466 20.88 10.63 32.80
N LEU A 467 20.46 11.61 32.01
CA LEU A 467 20.54 11.52 30.55
C LEU A 467 22.00 11.20 30.15
N PRO A 468 22.28 10.17 29.34
CA PRO A 468 23.63 9.91 28.85
C PRO A 468 24.16 11.07 27.99
N ASP A 469 25.40 11.52 28.23
CA ASP A 469 25.96 12.75 27.63
C ASP A 469 25.89 12.77 26.09
N PHE A 470 26.06 11.61 25.45
CA PHE A 470 25.96 11.48 23.99
C PHE A 470 24.58 11.86 23.42
N ILE A 471 23.53 11.90 24.25
CA ILE A 471 22.18 12.35 23.88
C ILE A 471 22.08 13.88 24.00
N ALA A 472 22.77 14.51 24.96
CA ALA A 472 22.78 15.97 25.16
C ALA A 472 23.52 16.73 24.06
N LEU A 473 24.58 16.14 23.48
CA LEU A 473 25.42 16.79 22.46
C LEU A 473 24.67 17.09 21.15
N SER A 474 24.98 18.22 20.53
CA SER A 474 24.47 18.60 19.20
C SER A 474 25.05 17.72 18.08
N PHE A 475 24.44 17.74 16.90
CA PHE A 475 24.94 16.99 15.73
C PHE A 475 26.35 17.43 15.27
N GLU A 476 26.75 18.68 15.56
CA GLU A 476 28.09 19.18 15.25
C GLU A 476 29.11 18.71 16.30
N GLN A 477 28.74 18.76 17.58
CA GLN A 477 29.57 18.26 18.69
C GLN A 477 29.86 16.76 18.57
N ARG A 478 28.86 15.95 18.16
CA ARG A 478 29.02 14.51 17.87
C ARG A 478 29.89 14.19 16.65
N ARG A 479 30.37 15.20 15.91
CA ARG A 479 31.15 15.05 14.67
C ARG A 479 32.59 15.56 14.80
N ALA A 480 32.97 16.03 15.99
CA ALA A 480 34.27 16.62 16.30
C ALA A 480 35.04 15.88 17.41
N GLY A 481 34.58 14.69 17.82
CA GLY A 481 35.21 13.79 18.78
C GLY A 481 35.19 12.35 18.27
#